data_AF-A0AAW8ALU2-F1
#
_entry.id   AF-A0AAW8ALU2-F1
#
_cell.length_a   1.000
_cell.length_b   1.000
_cell.length_c   1.000
_cell.angle_alpha   90.00
_cell.angle_beta   90.00
_cell.angle_gamma   90.00
#
_symmetry.space_group_name_H-M   'P 1'
#
loop_
_entity.id
_entity.type
_entity.pdbx_description
1 polymer ?
#
loop_
_entity_poly.entity_id
_entity_poly.type
_entity_poly.pdbx_seq_one_letter_code
_entity_poly.pdbx_strand_id
1 'polypeptide(L)'
;MSANHAAFNLIFRFVENYISPIAGRISSQRHVMAIRDGFISAMPFMIVGSFLLVFAYPPFSPDTTWGFARAWLDLAKEFEGRILTPFDMTMGIMSIYICAAISYNLGKHYEKSNQLDPFMCAMLSIMAFLLIAAPKTNGTLPVDSLGGTGIFTAILVAIYCVEMMRFLKAHNIGIRLPDQVPPMIKNSFDLLIPVLVVVLTLYPLSLFIQHHFDMLIPQAIMAIFKPLVSAADSLPAILLAVLIGHLLWFAGIHGAAIVSGMLQMFWLTNLGMNQQALAQGAPLPHIFMEAFWTFFIVVGGSGATMGLVFCYLRSRSAHLRSIGRLSVVPSLFNINEPVIFGTPIVMNPVFFIPFLLAPMVNAGLAWAAMKLDLIGRVISVVPWTAPAPIGGAWALGWDFRAAILVIVLACVSAIIYFPFFKVYEKQLLAQEAEEAERAEQESQQTA
;
A
#
# COMPACT_ATOMS: atom_id res chain seq x y z
N MET A 1 27.95 21.09 24.74
CA MET A 1 26.60 20.92 24.16
C MET A 1 26.65 21.41 22.72
N SER A 2 26.80 20.50 21.75
CA SER A 2 27.24 20.85 20.38
C SER A 2 26.09 21.21 19.44
N ALA A 3 26.38 21.97 18.38
CA ALA A 3 25.45 22.43 17.35
C ALA A 3 24.52 21.34 16.75
N ASN A 4 24.92 20.06 16.85
CA ASN A 4 24.11 18.92 16.42
C ASN A 4 22.79 18.76 17.21
N HIS A 5 22.75 19.15 18.50
CA HIS A 5 21.50 19.16 19.26
C HIS A 5 20.56 20.28 18.84
N ALA A 6 21.09 21.44 18.44
CA ALA A 6 20.27 22.56 17.99
C ALA A 6 19.61 22.27 16.63
N ALA A 7 20.36 21.70 15.69
CA ALA A 7 19.83 21.28 14.39
C ALA A 7 18.78 20.17 14.53
N PHE A 8 19.03 19.18 15.39
CA PHE A 8 18.07 18.12 15.70
C PHE A 8 16.77 18.68 16.29
N ASN A 9 16.87 19.56 17.28
CA ASN A 9 15.70 20.19 17.90
C ASN A 9 14.92 21.07 16.92
N LEU A 10 15.59 21.72 15.96
CA LEU A 10 14.94 22.49 14.91
C LEU A 10 14.15 21.59 13.96
N ILE A 11 14.76 20.51 13.46
CA ILE A 11 14.09 19.53 12.60
C ILE A 11 12.91 18.90 13.33
N PHE A 12 13.11 18.49 14.58
CA PHE A 12 12.06 17.92 15.40
C PHE A 12 10.89 18.89 15.57
N ARG A 13 11.14 20.13 16.00
CA ARG A 13 10.10 21.16 16.12
C ARG A 13 9.40 21.42 14.79
N PHE A 14 10.11 21.36 13.68
CA PHE A 14 9.51 21.51 12.36
C PHE A 14 8.55 20.34 12.04
N VAL A 15 8.99 19.11 12.26
CA VAL A 15 8.16 17.91 12.03
C VAL A 15 6.93 17.94 12.95
N GLU A 16 7.12 18.14 14.24
CA GLU A 16 6.06 18.13 15.25
C GLU A 16 5.02 19.25 15.04
N ASN A 17 5.48 20.47 14.74
CA ASN A 17 4.56 21.62 14.65
C ASN A 17 3.95 21.82 13.27
N TYR A 18 4.57 21.32 12.19
CA TYR A 18 4.10 21.55 10.82
C TYR A 18 3.72 20.26 10.10
N ILE A 19 4.60 19.26 10.04
CA ILE A 19 4.36 18.05 9.25
C ILE A 19 3.30 17.17 9.91
N SER A 20 3.46 16.88 11.19
CA SER A 20 2.60 15.99 11.96
C SER A 20 1.13 16.44 11.99
N PRO A 21 0.79 17.72 12.27
CA PRO A 21 -0.61 18.15 12.31
C PRO A 21 -1.25 18.14 10.91
N ILE A 22 -0.50 18.47 9.87
CA ILE A 22 -0.99 18.41 8.48
C ILE A 22 -1.28 16.96 8.10
N ALA A 23 -0.34 16.04 8.35
CA ALA A 23 -0.50 14.63 8.08
C ALA A 23 -1.70 14.05 8.85
N GLY A 24 -1.86 14.41 10.13
CA GLY A 24 -2.99 14.00 10.95
C GLY A 24 -4.33 14.52 10.43
N ARG A 25 -4.41 15.78 9.97
CA ARG A 25 -5.62 16.35 9.36
C ARG A 25 -5.99 15.68 8.05
N ILE A 26 -5.00 15.40 7.19
CA ILE A 26 -5.23 14.70 5.91
C ILE A 26 -5.70 13.27 6.19
N SER A 27 -5.00 12.56 7.08
CA SER A 27 -5.33 11.16 7.41
C SER A 27 -6.66 11.01 8.12
N SER A 28 -7.16 12.04 8.82
CA SER A 28 -8.47 12.04 9.48
C SER A 28 -9.59 12.66 8.63
N GLN A 29 -9.30 13.06 7.39
CA GLN A 29 -10.31 13.55 6.47
C GLN A 29 -11.16 12.37 5.98
N ARG A 30 -12.48 12.45 6.18
CA ARG A 30 -13.46 11.36 5.92
C ARG A 30 -13.37 10.68 4.54
N HIS A 31 -13.10 11.42 3.47
CA HIS A 31 -12.94 10.90 2.11
C HIS A 31 -11.61 10.14 1.97
N VAL A 32 -10.53 10.66 2.54
CA VAL A 32 -9.23 9.99 2.55
C VAL A 32 -9.33 8.68 3.35
N MET A 33 -10.00 8.71 4.51
CA MET A 33 -10.27 7.50 5.29
C MET A 33 -11.12 6.51 4.52
N ALA A 34 -12.21 6.95 3.88
CA ALA A 34 -13.05 6.07 3.07
C ALA A 34 -12.31 5.44 1.88
N ILE A 35 -11.42 6.20 1.22
CA ILE A 35 -10.54 5.67 0.16
C ILE A 35 -9.63 4.59 0.73
N ARG A 36 -8.88 4.90 1.79
CA ARG A 36 -7.93 3.99 2.44
C ARG A 36 -8.63 2.71 2.91
N ASP A 37 -9.72 2.85 3.66
CA ASP A 37 -10.44 1.72 4.24
C ASP A 37 -11.14 0.90 3.14
N GLY A 38 -11.53 1.55 2.03
CA GLY A 38 -12.02 0.89 0.82
C GLY A 38 -10.98 -0.02 0.18
N PHE A 39 -9.74 0.44 0.01
CA PHE A 39 -8.65 -0.40 -0.50
C PHE A 39 -8.33 -1.58 0.44
N ILE A 40 -8.30 -1.34 1.76
CA ILE A 40 -8.08 -2.39 2.75
C ILE A 40 -9.15 -3.48 2.64
N SER A 41 -10.42 -3.07 2.46
CA SER A 41 -11.55 -4.01 2.33
C SER A 41 -11.43 -4.90 1.08
N ALA A 42 -10.78 -4.42 0.01
CA ALA A 42 -10.59 -5.16 -1.24
C ALA A 42 -9.35 -6.09 -1.23
N MET A 43 -8.45 -5.93 -0.26
CA MET A 43 -7.14 -6.59 -0.24
C MET A 43 -7.18 -8.13 -0.31
N PRO A 44 -8.08 -8.84 0.39
CA PRO A 44 -8.13 -10.30 0.33
C PRO A 44 -8.39 -10.85 -1.08
N PHE A 45 -9.28 -10.18 -1.84
CA PHE A 45 -9.59 -10.56 -3.22
C PHE A 45 -8.38 -10.36 -4.14
N MET A 46 -7.66 -9.24 -3.95
CA MET A 46 -6.48 -8.92 -4.75
C MET A 46 -5.33 -9.90 -4.50
N ILE A 47 -5.10 -10.32 -3.26
CA ILE A 47 -4.07 -11.31 -2.91
C ILE A 47 -4.35 -12.65 -3.59
N VAL A 48 -5.56 -13.20 -3.40
CA VAL A 48 -5.92 -14.51 -3.96
C VAL A 48 -5.88 -14.49 -5.48
N GLY A 49 -6.48 -13.46 -6.08
CA GLY A 49 -6.54 -13.29 -7.52
C GLY A 49 -5.18 -13.19 -8.20
N SER A 50 -4.37 -12.24 -7.74
CA SER A 50 -3.06 -11.97 -8.31
C SER A 50 -2.04 -13.08 -8.07
N PHE A 51 -2.28 -13.99 -7.12
CA PHE A 51 -1.42 -15.16 -6.93
C PHE A 51 -1.56 -16.17 -8.08
N LEU A 52 -2.76 -16.30 -8.68
CA LEU A 52 -2.99 -17.25 -9.77
C LEU A 52 -2.21 -16.91 -11.04
N LEU A 53 -1.91 -15.63 -11.23
CA LEU A 53 -1.09 -15.14 -12.33
C LEU A 53 0.33 -15.75 -12.30
N VAL A 54 0.84 -16.11 -11.13
CA VAL A 54 2.12 -16.82 -10.98
C VAL A 54 2.07 -18.26 -11.51
N PHE A 55 0.90 -18.91 -11.43
CA PHE A 55 0.70 -20.25 -11.99
C PHE A 55 0.45 -20.21 -13.49
N ALA A 56 -0.22 -19.15 -13.98
CA ALA A 56 -0.46 -18.93 -15.41
C ALA A 56 0.81 -18.53 -16.17
N TYR A 57 1.73 -17.82 -15.52
CA TYR A 57 3.00 -17.39 -16.12
C TYR A 57 4.21 -17.86 -15.28
N PRO A 58 4.60 -19.14 -15.41
CA PRO A 58 5.73 -19.69 -14.66
C PRO A 58 7.05 -18.96 -15.03
N PRO A 59 7.97 -18.77 -14.06
CA PRO A 59 9.23 -18.03 -14.29
C PRO A 59 10.31 -18.88 -14.95
N PHE A 60 9.96 -19.63 -15.99
CA PHE A 60 10.89 -20.50 -16.71
C PHE A 60 11.03 -20.04 -18.16
N SER A 61 12.25 -20.19 -18.69
CA SER A 61 12.48 -19.99 -20.12
C SER A 61 11.59 -20.95 -20.93
N PRO A 62 10.96 -20.50 -22.02
CA PRO A 62 10.22 -21.37 -22.95
C PRO A 62 11.04 -22.57 -23.45
N ASP A 63 12.36 -22.42 -23.52
CA ASP A 63 13.32 -23.42 -24.01
C ASP A 63 13.91 -24.32 -22.91
N THR A 64 13.35 -24.27 -21.69
CA THR A 64 13.84 -25.09 -20.57
C THR A 64 13.73 -26.59 -20.85
N THR A 65 14.79 -27.33 -20.54
CA THR A 65 14.85 -28.80 -20.63
C THR A 65 14.57 -29.49 -19.30
N TRP A 66 14.38 -28.73 -18.22
CA TRP A 66 14.09 -29.28 -16.90
C TRP A 66 12.64 -29.81 -16.88
N GLY A 67 12.48 -31.13 -16.65
CA GLY A 67 11.19 -31.81 -16.78
C GLY A 67 10.05 -31.21 -15.96
N PHE A 68 10.31 -30.74 -14.73
CA PHE A 68 9.31 -30.04 -13.92
C PHE A 68 8.88 -28.70 -14.55
N ALA A 69 9.84 -27.88 -14.97
CA ALA A 69 9.54 -26.59 -15.58
C ALA A 69 8.79 -26.76 -16.91
N ARG A 70 9.16 -27.77 -17.72
CA ARG A 70 8.44 -28.09 -18.95
C ARG A 70 7.00 -28.51 -18.66
N ALA A 71 6.80 -29.44 -17.71
CA ALA A 71 5.47 -29.88 -17.32
C ALA A 71 4.58 -28.73 -16.80
N TRP A 72 5.15 -27.80 -16.02
CA TRP A 72 4.40 -26.63 -15.57
C TRP A 72 4.04 -25.70 -16.74
N LEU A 73 4.99 -25.37 -17.62
CA LEU A 73 4.71 -24.54 -18.80
C LEU A 73 3.61 -25.15 -19.69
N ASP A 74 3.64 -26.46 -19.91
CA ASP A 74 2.63 -27.17 -20.69
C ASP A 74 1.25 -27.14 -20.01
N LEU A 75 1.19 -27.38 -18.70
CA LEU A 75 -0.03 -27.28 -17.90
C LEU A 75 -0.60 -25.85 -17.90
N ALA A 76 0.27 -24.86 -17.73
CA ALA A 76 -0.10 -23.45 -17.72
C ALA A 76 -0.73 -23.05 -19.06
N LYS A 77 -0.15 -23.49 -20.19
CA LYS A 77 -0.68 -23.22 -21.53
C LYS A 77 -1.99 -23.96 -21.81
N GLU A 78 -2.12 -25.21 -21.38
CA GLU A 78 -3.33 -26.01 -21.60
C GLU A 78 -4.53 -25.46 -20.80
N PHE A 79 -4.29 -25.02 -19.56
CA PHE A 79 -5.33 -24.61 -18.63
C PHE A 79 -5.37 -23.11 -18.35
N GLU A 80 -4.66 -22.29 -19.14
CA GLU A 80 -4.44 -20.86 -18.90
C GLU A 80 -5.74 -20.13 -18.55
N GLY A 81 -6.77 -20.23 -19.40
CA GLY A 81 -8.05 -19.57 -19.17
C GLY A 81 -8.76 -20.03 -17.90
N ARG A 82 -8.59 -21.30 -17.49
CA ARG A 82 -9.17 -21.81 -16.24
C ARG A 82 -8.40 -21.33 -15.01
N ILE A 83 -7.07 -21.17 -15.13
CA ILE A 83 -6.21 -20.61 -14.08
C ILE A 83 -6.46 -19.10 -13.92
N LEU A 84 -6.67 -18.39 -15.03
CA LEU A 84 -6.89 -16.94 -15.04
C LEU A 84 -8.33 -16.55 -14.69
N THR A 85 -9.32 -17.45 -14.80
CA THR A 85 -10.72 -17.11 -14.49
C THR A 85 -10.89 -16.43 -13.11
N PRO A 86 -10.31 -16.92 -12.00
CA PRO A 86 -10.43 -16.22 -10.72
C PRO A 86 -9.64 -14.91 -10.69
N PHE A 87 -8.51 -14.81 -11.41
CA PHE A 87 -7.78 -13.55 -11.58
C PHE A 87 -8.65 -12.49 -12.27
N ASP A 88 -9.32 -12.86 -13.36
CA ASP A 88 -10.21 -11.97 -14.12
C ASP A 88 -11.36 -11.47 -13.25
N MET A 89 -11.90 -12.34 -12.39
CA MET A 89 -13.00 -12.02 -11.47
C MET A 89 -12.55 -11.29 -10.20
N THR A 90 -11.26 -11.01 -10.01
CA THR A 90 -10.76 -10.23 -8.87
C THR A 90 -9.93 -9.04 -9.32
N MET A 91 -8.78 -9.26 -9.96
CA MET A 91 -7.86 -8.20 -10.42
C MET A 91 -8.38 -7.58 -11.72
N GLY A 92 -8.90 -8.40 -12.63
CA GLY A 92 -9.48 -7.94 -13.90
C GLY A 92 -10.67 -7.00 -13.71
N ILE A 93 -11.36 -7.08 -12.57
CA ILE A 93 -12.49 -6.21 -12.22
C ILE A 93 -12.31 -5.46 -10.89
N MET A 94 -11.07 -5.27 -10.43
CA MET A 94 -10.80 -4.72 -9.09
C MET A 94 -11.39 -3.32 -8.85
N SER A 95 -11.55 -2.50 -9.89
CA SER A 95 -12.16 -1.18 -9.76
C SER A 95 -13.61 -1.23 -9.30
N ILE A 96 -14.35 -2.30 -9.58
CA ILE A 96 -15.71 -2.50 -9.07
C ILE A 96 -15.68 -2.67 -7.55
N TYR A 97 -14.80 -3.55 -7.06
CA TYR A 97 -14.64 -3.80 -5.61
C TYR A 97 -14.19 -2.54 -4.88
N ILE A 98 -13.23 -1.80 -5.44
CA ILE A 98 -12.75 -0.54 -4.88
C ILE A 98 -13.88 0.51 -4.87
N CYS A 99 -14.64 0.65 -5.96
CA CYS A 99 -15.75 1.60 -6.04
C CYS A 99 -16.80 1.31 -4.95
N ALA A 100 -17.18 0.04 -4.81
CA ALA A 100 -18.15 -0.42 -3.81
C ALA A 100 -17.63 -0.20 -2.38
N ALA A 101 -16.38 -0.57 -2.12
CA ALA A 101 -15.79 -0.49 -0.78
C ALA A 101 -15.60 0.97 -0.32
N ILE A 102 -15.16 1.86 -1.21
CA ILE A 102 -15.00 3.29 -0.90
C ILE A 102 -16.36 3.94 -0.62
N SER A 103 -17.35 3.70 -1.47
CA SER A 103 -18.69 4.28 -1.31
C SER A 103 -19.40 3.74 -0.06
N TYR A 104 -19.23 2.45 0.25
CA TYR A 104 -19.70 1.87 1.51
C TYR A 104 -19.05 2.53 2.74
N ASN A 105 -17.73 2.66 2.76
CA ASN A 105 -17.02 3.27 3.90
C ASN A 105 -17.32 4.78 4.03
N LEU A 106 -17.51 5.50 2.92
CA LEU A 106 -17.95 6.89 2.95
C LEU A 106 -19.41 7.01 3.42
N GLY A 107 -20.29 6.11 2.98
CA GLY A 107 -21.67 6.02 3.44
C GLY A 107 -21.75 5.81 4.96
N LYS A 108 -20.90 4.95 5.53
CA LYS A 108 -20.78 4.76 6.98
C LYS A 108 -20.46 6.05 7.74
N HIS A 109 -19.63 6.92 7.18
CA HIS A 109 -19.34 8.23 7.82
C HIS A 109 -20.57 9.13 7.89
N TYR A 110 -21.56 8.93 7.01
CA TYR A 110 -22.78 9.71 6.91
C TYR A 110 -24.03 9.00 7.47
N GLU A 111 -23.90 7.75 7.90
CA GLU A 111 -25.00 6.95 8.45
C GLU A 111 -25.66 7.66 9.65
N LYS A 112 -24.85 8.15 10.59
CA LYS A 112 -25.37 8.84 11.78
C LYS A 112 -25.87 10.25 11.50
N SER A 113 -25.19 11.00 10.61
CA SER A 113 -25.47 12.42 10.38
C SER A 113 -26.59 12.68 9.37
N ASN A 114 -26.68 11.86 8.32
CA ASN A 114 -27.57 12.06 7.18
C ASN A 114 -28.45 10.83 6.88
N GLN A 115 -28.40 9.80 7.74
CA GLN A 115 -29.17 8.56 7.60
C GLN A 115 -28.98 7.93 6.21
N LEU A 116 -27.75 8.00 5.69
CA LEU A 116 -27.39 7.26 4.48
C LEU A 116 -27.25 5.78 4.82
N ASP A 117 -27.79 4.94 3.96
CA ASP A 117 -27.60 3.50 4.00
C ASP A 117 -26.29 3.16 3.24
N PRO A 118 -25.24 2.64 3.92
CA PRO A 118 -23.96 2.36 3.27
C PRO A 118 -24.04 1.33 2.14
N PHE A 119 -24.95 0.35 2.25
CA PHE A 119 -25.13 -0.67 1.22
C PHE A 119 -25.77 -0.06 -0.04
N MET A 120 -26.77 0.81 0.12
CA MET A 120 -27.38 1.52 -1.00
C MET A 120 -26.40 2.47 -1.70
N CYS A 121 -25.52 3.12 -0.93
CA CYS A 121 -24.42 3.91 -1.48
C CYS A 121 -23.52 3.05 -2.40
N ALA A 122 -23.13 1.86 -1.95
CA ALA A 122 -22.31 0.94 -2.73
C ALA A 122 -23.01 0.47 -4.01
N MET A 123 -24.28 0.07 -3.92
CA MET A 123 -25.06 -0.37 -5.08
C MET A 123 -25.19 0.71 -6.15
N LEU A 124 -25.46 1.95 -5.73
CA LEU A 124 -25.53 3.09 -6.65
C LEU A 124 -24.18 3.37 -7.31
N SER A 125 -23.09 3.37 -6.53
CA SER A 125 -21.74 3.61 -7.06
C SER A 125 -21.29 2.53 -8.04
N ILE A 126 -21.59 1.25 -7.79
CA ILE A 126 -21.32 0.17 -8.75
C ILE A 126 -22.08 0.42 -10.05
N MET A 127 -23.39 0.70 -9.98
CA MET A 127 -24.21 0.97 -11.17
C MET A 127 -23.66 2.18 -11.95
N ALA A 128 -23.36 3.27 -11.25
CA ALA A 128 -22.82 4.50 -11.84
C ALA A 128 -21.45 4.26 -12.50
N PHE A 129 -20.59 3.46 -11.88
CA PHE A 129 -19.28 3.12 -12.42
C PHE A 129 -19.42 2.25 -13.69
N LEU A 130 -20.22 1.19 -13.63
CA LEU A 130 -20.46 0.30 -14.78
C LEU A 130 -21.08 1.05 -15.97
N LEU A 131 -22.01 1.97 -15.70
CA LEU A 131 -22.65 2.82 -16.72
C LEU A 131 -21.63 3.58 -17.59
N ILE A 132 -20.51 4.02 -17.01
CA ILE A 132 -19.49 4.81 -17.71
C ILE A 132 -18.21 4.04 -18.05
N ALA A 133 -17.94 2.93 -17.37
CA ALA A 133 -16.71 2.16 -17.50
C ALA A 133 -16.87 0.90 -18.35
N ALA A 134 -18.07 0.33 -18.42
CA ALA A 134 -18.37 -0.87 -19.18
C ALA A 134 -19.73 -0.79 -19.88
N PRO A 135 -19.98 0.22 -20.75
CA PRO A 135 -21.23 0.28 -21.50
C PRO A 135 -21.32 -0.96 -22.41
N LYS A 136 -22.45 -1.66 -22.35
CA LYS A 136 -22.68 -2.85 -23.18
C LYS A 136 -22.72 -2.45 -24.65
N THR A 137 -21.76 -2.94 -25.44
CA THR A 137 -21.65 -2.71 -26.88
C THR A 137 -21.60 -4.06 -27.59
N ASN A 138 -22.34 -4.19 -28.69
CA ASN A 138 -22.36 -5.41 -29.53
C ASN A 138 -22.61 -6.72 -28.76
N GLY A 139 -23.42 -6.67 -27.70
CA GLY A 139 -23.73 -7.85 -26.87
C GLY A 139 -22.71 -8.16 -25.78
N THR A 140 -21.56 -7.48 -25.74
CA THR A 140 -20.46 -7.69 -24.78
C THR A 140 -20.29 -6.52 -23.82
N LEU A 141 -19.76 -6.80 -22.62
CA LEU A 141 -19.31 -5.78 -21.68
C LEU A 141 -17.80 -5.63 -21.81
N PRO A 142 -17.28 -4.44 -22.17
CA PRO A 142 -15.83 -4.24 -22.21
C PRO A 142 -15.27 -4.25 -20.78
N VAL A 143 -14.19 -4.98 -20.56
CA VAL A 143 -13.59 -5.20 -19.23
C VAL A 143 -12.28 -4.42 -19.01
N ASP A 144 -11.72 -3.82 -20.06
CA ASP A 144 -10.40 -3.15 -20.01
C ASP A 144 -10.32 -2.02 -18.98
N SER A 145 -11.46 -1.37 -18.70
CA SER A 145 -11.56 -0.29 -17.72
C SER A 145 -11.96 -0.75 -16.32
N LEU A 146 -12.17 -2.05 -16.11
CA LEU A 146 -12.58 -2.60 -14.81
C LEU A 146 -11.38 -3.00 -13.94
N GLY A 147 -10.19 -3.18 -14.54
CA GLY A 147 -8.92 -3.42 -13.86
C GLY A 147 -8.22 -2.14 -13.39
N GLY A 148 -6.89 -2.06 -13.54
CA GLY A 148 -6.06 -0.91 -13.09
C GLY A 148 -6.49 0.44 -13.64
N THR A 149 -6.86 0.48 -14.92
CA THR A 149 -7.29 1.70 -15.63
C THR A 149 -8.48 2.40 -14.95
N GLY A 150 -9.37 1.62 -14.32
CA GLY A 150 -10.60 2.13 -13.72
C GLY A 150 -10.44 2.78 -12.35
N ILE A 151 -9.32 2.59 -11.64
CA ILE A 151 -9.24 2.85 -10.20
C ILE A 151 -9.51 4.32 -9.86
N PHE A 152 -8.88 5.26 -10.58
CA PHE A 152 -9.12 6.69 -10.37
C PHE A 152 -10.59 7.06 -10.59
N THR A 153 -11.21 6.47 -11.61
CA THR A 153 -12.62 6.70 -11.92
C THR A 153 -13.53 6.09 -10.87
N ALA A 154 -13.22 4.89 -10.39
CA ALA A 154 -13.93 4.23 -9.29
C ALA A 154 -13.93 5.09 -8.03
N ILE A 155 -12.79 5.72 -7.67
CA ILE A 155 -12.69 6.66 -6.54
C ILE A 155 -13.60 7.87 -6.76
N LEU A 156 -13.51 8.52 -7.92
CA LEU A 156 -14.28 9.73 -8.21
C LEU A 156 -15.79 9.45 -8.24
N VAL A 157 -16.21 8.36 -8.87
CA VAL A 157 -17.61 7.94 -8.92
C VAL A 157 -18.13 7.55 -7.54
N ALA A 158 -17.35 6.83 -6.74
CA ALA A 158 -17.72 6.48 -5.37
C ALA A 158 -17.99 7.72 -4.53
N ILE A 159 -17.08 8.70 -4.56
CA ILE A 159 -17.25 9.97 -3.85
C ILE A 159 -18.44 10.75 -4.39
N TYR A 160 -18.55 10.89 -5.71
CA TYR A 160 -19.63 11.62 -6.37
C TYR A 160 -21.00 11.09 -5.95
N CYS A 161 -21.22 9.77 -6.05
CA CYS A 161 -22.50 9.15 -5.71
C CYS A 161 -22.87 9.37 -4.25
N VAL A 162 -21.94 9.18 -3.31
CA VAL A 162 -22.23 9.32 -1.87
C VAL A 162 -22.46 10.77 -1.49
N GLU A 163 -21.64 11.70 -1.98
CA GLU A 163 -21.82 13.14 -1.71
C GLU A 163 -23.11 13.68 -2.35
N MET A 164 -23.47 13.20 -3.53
CA MET A 164 -24.75 13.48 -4.17
C MET A 164 -25.92 12.95 -3.34
N MET A 165 -25.87 11.69 -2.88
CA MET A 165 -26.90 11.14 -1.98
C MET A 165 -27.02 11.94 -0.68
N ARG A 166 -25.88 12.33 -0.08
CA ARG A 166 -25.83 13.19 1.10
C ARG A 166 -26.53 14.53 0.83
N PHE A 167 -26.22 15.15 -0.30
CA PHE A 167 -26.82 16.43 -0.70
C PHE A 167 -28.34 16.33 -0.85
N LEU A 168 -28.83 15.30 -1.54
CA LEU A 168 -30.28 15.06 -1.71
C LEU A 168 -30.98 14.89 -0.35
N LYS A 169 -30.41 14.07 0.54
CA LYS A 169 -30.95 13.87 1.90
C LYS A 169 -30.92 15.14 2.75
N ALA A 170 -29.82 15.90 2.72
CA ALA A 170 -29.70 17.15 3.47
C ALA A 170 -30.74 18.21 3.04
N HIS A 171 -31.15 18.20 1.76
CA HIS A 171 -32.17 19.11 1.23
C HIS A 171 -33.58 18.50 1.23
N ASN A 172 -33.79 17.33 1.85
CA ASN A 172 -35.06 16.62 1.88
C ASN A 172 -35.64 16.34 0.47
N ILE A 173 -34.77 16.14 -0.51
CA ILE A 173 -35.12 15.76 -1.88
C ILE A 173 -35.20 14.23 -1.92
N GLY A 174 -36.41 13.70 -1.94
CA GLY A 174 -36.67 12.27 -1.80
C GLY A 174 -38.15 11.95 -1.98
N ILE A 175 -38.47 10.67 -2.10
CA ILE A 175 -39.85 10.20 -2.10
C ILE A 175 -40.27 10.01 -0.64
N ARG A 176 -41.28 10.75 -0.19
CA ARG A 176 -41.80 10.63 1.18
C ARG A 176 -42.75 9.44 1.26
N LEU A 177 -42.37 8.45 2.04
CA LEU A 177 -43.19 7.28 2.34
C LEU A 177 -43.75 7.38 3.77
N PRO A 178 -44.97 6.88 4.04
CA PRO A 178 -45.54 6.83 5.39
C PRO A 178 -44.67 6.02 6.36
N ASP A 179 -44.75 6.35 7.66
CA ASP A 179 -43.97 5.68 8.72
C ASP A 179 -44.30 4.18 8.89
N GLN A 180 -45.44 3.74 8.35
CA GLN A 180 -45.87 2.34 8.35
C GLN A 180 -45.08 1.47 7.37
N VAL A 181 -44.30 2.07 6.46
CA VAL A 181 -43.54 1.34 5.45
C VAL A 181 -42.24 0.80 6.07
N PRO A 182 -41.96 -0.51 5.94
CA PRO A 182 -40.72 -1.12 6.43
C PRO A 182 -39.46 -0.38 5.95
N PRO A 183 -38.43 -0.24 6.80
CA PRO A 183 -37.20 0.51 6.47
C PRO A 183 -36.52 0.07 5.17
N MET A 184 -36.49 -1.23 4.87
CA MET A 184 -35.87 -1.76 3.64
C MET A 184 -36.58 -1.30 2.36
N ILE A 185 -37.90 -1.17 2.41
CA ILE A 185 -38.68 -0.65 1.28
C ILE A 185 -38.37 0.84 1.11
N LYS A 186 -38.34 1.59 2.21
CA LYS A 186 -37.99 3.02 2.19
C LYS A 186 -36.61 3.28 1.58
N ASN A 187 -35.59 2.52 2.00
CA ASN A 187 -34.23 2.66 1.47
C ASN A 187 -34.15 2.36 -0.05
N SER A 188 -34.98 1.46 -0.56
CA SER A 188 -35.03 1.13 -1.99
C SER A 188 -35.66 2.27 -2.82
N PHE A 189 -36.72 2.90 -2.33
CA PHE A 189 -37.34 4.06 -2.98
C PHE A 189 -36.48 5.32 -2.89
N ASP A 190 -35.72 5.47 -1.80
CA ASP A 190 -34.75 6.55 -1.62
C ASP A 190 -33.65 6.55 -2.70
N LEU A 191 -33.40 5.43 -3.38
CA LEU A 191 -32.45 5.34 -4.49
C LEU A 191 -32.99 5.81 -5.85
N LEU A 192 -34.31 5.91 -6.04
CA LEU A 192 -34.88 6.24 -7.36
C LEU A 192 -34.41 7.61 -7.89
N ILE A 193 -34.44 8.63 -7.03
CA ILE A 193 -33.95 9.97 -7.39
C ILE A 193 -32.43 9.97 -7.61
N PRO A 194 -31.59 9.44 -6.69
CA PRO A 194 -30.16 9.29 -6.94
C PRO A 194 -29.80 8.60 -8.27
N VAL A 195 -30.48 7.50 -8.61
CA VAL A 195 -30.26 6.80 -9.89
C VAL A 195 -30.58 7.71 -11.07
N LEU A 196 -31.70 8.43 -11.02
CA LEU A 196 -32.06 9.38 -12.07
C LEU A 196 -31.01 10.50 -12.20
N VAL A 197 -30.51 11.04 -11.09
CA VAL A 197 -29.47 12.08 -11.13
C VAL A 197 -28.19 11.54 -11.77
N VAL A 198 -27.75 10.32 -11.44
CA VAL A 198 -26.59 9.67 -12.10
C VAL A 198 -26.80 9.57 -13.62
N VAL A 199 -27.98 9.11 -14.05
CA VAL A 199 -28.31 8.99 -15.48
C VAL A 199 -28.36 10.36 -16.16
N LEU A 200 -28.82 11.41 -15.47
CA LEU A 200 -28.88 12.75 -16.05
C LEU A 200 -27.56 13.51 -16.03
N THR A 201 -26.54 13.01 -15.33
CA THR A 201 -25.24 13.68 -15.17
C THR A 201 -24.11 12.90 -15.80
N LEU A 202 -23.83 11.69 -15.31
CA LEU A 202 -22.69 10.87 -15.75
C LEU A 202 -22.89 10.29 -17.15
N TYR A 203 -24.11 9.91 -17.53
CA TYR A 203 -24.36 9.32 -18.83
C TYR A 203 -24.23 10.32 -20.00
N PRO A 204 -24.82 11.53 -19.96
CA PRO A 204 -24.55 12.56 -20.95
C PRO A 204 -23.07 12.92 -21.06
N LEU A 205 -22.36 13.01 -19.93
CA LEU A 205 -20.91 13.19 -19.93
C LEU A 205 -20.20 12.04 -20.64
N SER A 206 -20.62 10.80 -20.40
CA SER A 206 -20.06 9.61 -21.04
C SER A 206 -20.26 9.66 -22.56
N LEU A 207 -21.46 10.00 -23.02
CA LEU A 207 -21.76 10.17 -24.45
C LEU A 207 -20.92 11.30 -25.07
N PHE A 208 -20.75 12.42 -24.36
CA PHE A 208 -19.93 13.54 -24.83
C PHE A 208 -18.46 13.12 -25.03
N ILE A 209 -17.88 12.42 -24.05
CA ILE A 209 -16.49 11.97 -24.11
C ILE A 209 -16.30 10.91 -25.21
N GLN A 210 -17.21 9.94 -25.32
CA GLN A 210 -17.18 8.92 -26.36
C GLN A 210 -17.27 9.56 -27.76
N HIS A 211 -18.15 10.55 -27.95
CA HIS A 211 -18.32 11.20 -29.25
C HIS A 211 -17.12 12.03 -29.69
N HIS A 212 -16.49 12.78 -28.77
CA HIS A 212 -15.42 13.73 -29.12
C HIS A 212 -14.01 13.12 -29.07
N PHE A 213 -13.81 12.10 -28.23
CA PHE A 213 -12.47 11.57 -27.93
C PHE A 213 -12.32 10.07 -28.25
N ASP A 214 -13.39 9.38 -28.63
CA ASP A 214 -13.39 7.91 -28.88
C ASP A 214 -12.84 7.11 -27.68
N MET A 215 -13.16 7.59 -26.47
CA MET A 215 -12.69 7.03 -25.21
C MET A 215 -13.85 6.81 -24.25
N LEU A 216 -13.72 5.81 -23.40
CA LEU A 216 -14.55 5.71 -22.20
C LEU A 216 -14.05 6.69 -21.13
N ILE A 217 -14.94 7.11 -20.21
CA ILE A 217 -14.56 8.03 -19.13
C ILE A 217 -13.32 7.55 -18.35
N PRO A 218 -13.17 6.24 -18.00
CA PRO A 218 -11.97 5.79 -17.32
C PRO A 218 -10.66 6.00 -18.08
N GLN A 219 -10.70 5.82 -19.40
CA GLN A 219 -9.54 6.05 -20.25
C GLN A 219 -9.20 7.54 -20.32
N ALA A 220 -10.21 8.40 -20.44
CA ALA A 220 -10.03 9.85 -20.45
C ALA A 220 -9.44 10.36 -19.12
N ILE A 221 -9.97 9.89 -17.98
CA ILE A 221 -9.42 10.19 -16.66
C ILE A 221 -7.97 9.69 -16.57
N MET A 222 -7.70 8.44 -16.95
CA MET A 222 -6.35 7.90 -16.94
C MET A 222 -5.38 8.74 -17.79
N ALA A 223 -5.81 9.20 -18.97
CA ALA A 223 -4.99 10.07 -19.82
C ALA A 223 -4.59 11.38 -19.12
N ILE A 224 -5.51 11.99 -18.37
CA ILE A 224 -5.25 13.20 -17.57
C ILE A 224 -4.28 12.90 -16.42
N PHE A 225 -4.45 11.77 -15.74
CA PHE A 225 -3.63 11.38 -14.58
C PHE A 225 -2.29 10.74 -14.96
N LYS A 226 -2.08 10.32 -16.21
CA LYS A 226 -0.87 9.62 -16.66
C LYS A 226 0.44 10.35 -16.30
N PRO A 227 0.57 11.68 -16.46
CA PRO A 227 1.79 12.39 -16.03
C PRO A 227 2.03 12.26 -14.52
N LEU A 228 0.97 12.31 -13.71
CA LEU A 228 1.05 12.16 -12.26
C LEU A 228 1.41 10.73 -11.86
N VAL A 229 0.81 9.72 -12.51
CA VAL A 229 1.14 8.30 -12.30
C VAL A 229 2.61 8.03 -12.63
N SER A 230 3.09 8.54 -13.77
CA SER A 230 4.50 8.43 -14.15
C SER A 230 5.44 9.17 -13.20
N ALA A 231 5.05 10.35 -12.70
CA ALA A 231 5.84 11.11 -11.75
C ALA A 231 5.92 10.38 -10.40
N ALA A 232 4.81 9.78 -9.95
CA ALA A 232 4.75 8.99 -8.72
C ALA A 232 5.63 7.72 -8.78
N ASP A 233 5.84 7.16 -9.97
CA ASP A 233 6.71 5.99 -10.22
C ASP A 233 8.22 6.34 -10.32
N SER A 234 8.58 7.62 -10.22
CA SER A 234 9.97 8.09 -10.37
C SER A 234 10.80 7.92 -9.09
N LEU A 235 12.11 7.69 -9.23
CA LEU A 235 13.01 7.55 -8.07
C LEU A 235 12.95 8.76 -7.11
N PRO A 236 12.95 10.03 -7.57
CA PRO A 236 12.78 11.16 -6.66
C PRO A 236 11.48 11.12 -5.85
N ALA A 237 10.37 10.70 -6.46
CA ALA A 237 9.09 10.55 -5.77
C ALA A 237 9.14 9.42 -4.73
N ILE A 238 9.76 8.28 -5.07
CA ILE A 238 10.00 7.17 -4.13
C ILE A 238 10.81 7.65 -2.94
N LEU A 239 11.95 8.30 -3.17
CA LEU A 239 12.83 8.79 -2.10
C LEU A 239 12.13 9.83 -1.21
N LEU A 240 11.33 10.72 -1.80
CA LEU A 240 10.52 11.68 -1.05
C LEU A 240 9.47 10.98 -0.17
N ALA A 241 8.77 9.98 -0.70
CA ALA A 241 7.79 9.21 0.05
C ALA A 241 8.44 8.45 1.22
N VAL A 242 9.60 7.83 0.97
CA VAL A 242 10.41 7.17 2.01
C VAL A 242 10.82 8.17 3.09
N LEU A 243 11.35 9.32 2.70
CA LEU A 243 11.79 10.36 3.64
C LEU A 243 10.63 10.83 4.53
N ILE A 244 9.48 11.17 3.95
CA ILE A 244 8.29 11.62 4.70
C ILE A 244 7.81 10.52 5.65
N GLY A 245 7.70 9.27 5.17
CA GLY A 245 7.24 8.14 5.98
C GLY A 245 8.12 7.89 7.19
N HIS A 246 9.45 7.97 7.04
CA HIS A 246 10.39 7.72 8.12
C HIS A 246 10.55 8.93 9.05
N LEU A 247 10.40 10.16 8.56
CA LEU A 247 10.31 11.34 9.43
C LEU A 247 9.10 11.27 10.36
N LEU A 248 7.95 10.84 9.85
CA LEU A 248 6.74 10.64 10.67
C LEU A 248 6.94 9.54 11.72
N TRP A 249 7.55 8.40 11.34
CA TRP A 249 7.90 7.35 12.28
C TRP A 249 8.86 7.82 13.36
N PHE A 250 9.87 8.59 12.96
CA PHE A 250 10.80 9.20 13.91
C PHE A 250 10.06 10.15 14.86
N ALA A 251 9.01 10.83 14.39
CA ALA A 251 8.08 11.67 15.15
C ALA A 251 7.11 10.91 16.09
N GLY A 252 7.12 9.57 16.06
CA GLY A 252 6.18 8.73 16.83
C GLY A 252 4.82 8.54 16.16
N ILE A 253 4.66 8.97 14.90
CA ILE A 253 3.46 8.74 14.10
C ILE A 253 3.72 7.55 13.16
N HIS A 254 2.76 6.65 12.99
CA HIS A 254 2.91 5.49 12.11
C HIS A 254 2.95 5.89 10.61
N GLY A 255 4.07 6.45 10.16
CA GLY A 255 4.22 7.12 8.87
C GLY A 255 3.97 6.21 7.67
N ALA A 256 4.30 4.92 7.79
CA ALA A 256 4.04 3.93 6.75
C ALA A 256 2.53 3.84 6.41
N ALA A 257 1.63 3.95 7.39
CA ALA A 257 0.19 3.84 7.17
C ALA A 257 -0.40 5.07 6.49
N ILE A 258 0.16 6.26 6.78
CA ILE A 258 -0.24 7.51 6.15
C ILE A 258 0.22 7.53 4.69
N VAL A 259 1.51 7.25 4.46
CA VAL A 259 2.10 7.30 3.11
C VAL A 259 1.53 6.21 2.20
N SER A 260 1.46 4.95 2.67
CA SER A 260 0.87 3.85 1.87
C SER A 260 -0.60 4.11 1.56
N GLY A 261 -1.39 4.63 2.51
CA GLY A 261 -2.80 4.95 2.28
C GLY A 261 -3.01 5.96 1.14
N MET A 262 -2.09 6.90 0.96
CA MET A 262 -2.12 7.86 -0.14
C MET A 262 -1.58 7.27 -1.47
N LEU A 263 -0.60 6.37 -1.39
CA LEU A 263 0.05 5.79 -2.57
C LEU A 263 -0.68 4.56 -3.13
N GLN A 264 -1.59 3.94 -2.36
CA GLN A 264 -2.25 2.69 -2.74
C GLN A 264 -2.94 2.76 -4.11
N MET A 265 -3.60 3.87 -4.42
CA MET A 265 -4.24 4.08 -5.72
C MET A 265 -3.24 4.05 -6.88
N PHE A 266 -2.05 4.64 -6.70
CA PHE A 266 -0.99 4.59 -7.70
C PHE A 266 -0.39 3.19 -7.81
N TRP A 267 -0.11 2.54 -6.68
CA TRP A 267 0.45 1.20 -6.66
C TRP A 267 -0.44 0.17 -7.35
N LEU A 268 -1.74 0.17 -7.08
CA LEU A 268 -2.67 -0.76 -7.73
C LEU A 268 -2.91 -0.42 -9.20
N THR A 269 -2.91 0.86 -9.58
CA THR A 269 -2.97 1.24 -11.00
C THR A 269 -1.73 0.73 -11.74
N ASN A 270 -0.55 0.98 -11.19
CA ASN A 270 0.73 0.51 -11.74
C ASN A 270 0.77 -1.01 -11.84
N LEU A 271 0.29 -1.72 -10.82
CA LEU A 271 0.19 -3.18 -10.83
C LEU A 271 -0.72 -3.68 -11.94
N GLY A 272 -1.91 -3.09 -12.10
CA GLY A 272 -2.83 -3.47 -13.18
C GLY A 272 -2.22 -3.26 -14.56
N MET A 273 -1.47 -2.18 -14.77
CA MET A 273 -0.75 -1.94 -16.03
C MET A 273 0.37 -2.96 -16.28
N ASN A 274 1.12 -3.36 -15.24
CA ASN A 274 2.10 -4.43 -15.35
C ASN A 274 1.45 -5.77 -15.69
N GLN A 275 0.32 -6.12 -15.06
CA GLN A 275 -0.39 -7.37 -15.33
C GLN A 275 -0.95 -7.41 -16.76
N GLN A 276 -1.46 -6.27 -17.25
CA GLN A 276 -1.91 -6.16 -18.64
C GLN A 276 -0.74 -6.32 -19.63
N ALA A 277 0.40 -5.69 -19.36
CA ALA A 277 1.61 -5.85 -20.17
C ALA A 277 2.10 -7.30 -20.15
N LEU A 278 2.07 -7.97 -18.99
CA LEU A 278 2.45 -9.38 -18.85
C LEU A 278 1.57 -10.29 -19.72
N ALA A 279 0.24 -10.12 -19.66
CA ALA A 279 -0.69 -10.91 -20.46
C ALA A 279 -0.50 -10.73 -21.97
N GLN A 280 0.06 -9.60 -22.38
CA GLN A 280 0.40 -9.30 -23.78
C GLN A 280 1.82 -9.72 -24.17
N GLY A 281 2.60 -10.28 -23.24
CA GLY A 281 4.02 -10.57 -23.45
C GLY A 281 4.89 -9.32 -23.64
N ALA A 282 4.41 -8.16 -23.21
CA ALA A 282 5.09 -6.87 -23.33
C ALA A 282 5.98 -6.56 -22.10
N PRO A 283 7.00 -5.69 -22.23
CA PRO A 283 7.80 -5.26 -21.10
C PRO A 283 6.94 -4.59 -20.01
N LEU A 284 7.15 -4.99 -18.76
CA LEU A 284 6.43 -4.45 -17.60
C LEU A 284 6.79 -2.97 -17.40
N PRO A 285 5.86 -2.00 -17.50
CA PRO A 285 6.19 -0.58 -17.53
C PRO A 285 6.63 0.03 -16.18
N HIS A 286 6.10 -0.44 -15.05
CA HIS A 286 6.21 0.24 -13.75
C HIS A 286 7.02 -0.51 -12.70
N ILE A 287 7.64 0.24 -11.78
CA ILE A 287 8.54 -0.27 -10.74
C ILE A 287 7.93 -0.10 -9.34
N PHE A 288 7.38 1.08 -9.04
CA PHE A 288 6.96 1.45 -7.69
C PHE A 288 5.55 0.96 -7.38
N MET A 289 5.50 -0.03 -6.50
CA MET A 289 4.30 -0.70 -6.02
C MET A 289 4.45 -1.08 -4.54
N GLU A 290 3.37 -1.56 -3.91
CA GLU A 290 3.37 -1.95 -2.50
C GLU A 290 4.47 -2.98 -2.18
N ALA A 291 4.63 -4.02 -2.99
CA ALA A 291 5.67 -5.03 -2.79
C ALA A 291 7.09 -4.46 -2.90
N PHE A 292 7.31 -3.46 -3.77
CA PHE A 292 8.59 -2.76 -3.87
C PHE A 292 8.93 -2.07 -2.54
N TRP A 293 7.95 -1.34 -1.99
CA TRP A 293 8.08 -0.70 -0.69
C TRP A 293 8.36 -1.72 0.41
N THR A 294 7.48 -2.70 0.56
CA THR A 294 7.51 -3.62 1.71
C THR A 294 8.74 -4.52 1.71
N PHE A 295 9.05 -5.18 0.59
CA PHE A 295 10.07 -6.24 0.60
C PHE A 295 11.47 -5.75 0.24
N PHE A 296 11.62 -4.57 -0.36
CA PHE A 296 12.92 -4.06 -0.78
C PHE A 296 13.31 -2.78 -0.04
N ILE A 297 12.40 -1.82 0.18
CA ILE A 297 12.75 -0.59 0.89
C ILE A 297 12.85 -0.84 2.39
N VAL A 298 11.75 -1.29 3.00
CA VAL A 298 11.59 -1.38 4.46
C VAL A 298 11.77 -2.81 4.98
N VAL A 299 12.90 -3.45 4.62
CA VAL A 299 13.18 -4.84 4.97
C VAL A 299 13.19 -5.03 6.49
N GLY A 300 12.28 -5.87 6.97
CA GLY A 300 12.08 -6.11 8.39
C GLY A 300 11.39 -4.99 9.14
N GLY A 301 10.55 -4.22 8.42
CA GLY A 301 9.73 -3.13 8.93
C GLY A 301 10.33 -1.74 8.68
N SER A 302 9.65 -0.74 9.22
CA SER A 302 10.02 0.68 9.05
C SER A 302 11.48 0.95 9.43
N GLY A 303 12.22 1.66 8.58
CA GLY A 303 13.65 1.94 8.76
C GLY A 303 14.59 0.86 8.23
N ALA A 304 14.06 -0.20 7.60
CA ALA A 304 14.86 -1.37 7.20
C ALA A 304 15.60 -2.02 8.39
N THR A 305 14.85 -2.20 9.48
CA THR A 305 15.39 -2.62 10.79
C THR A 305 15.92 -4.05 10.84
N MET A 306 15.72 -4.88 9.81
CA MET A 306 16.29 -6.22 9.77
C MET A 306 17.81 -6.21 9.98
N GLY A 307 18.51 -5.25 9.36
CA GLY A 307 19.95 -5.11 9.53
C GLY A 307 20.36 -4.80 10.97
N LEU A 308 19.56 -3.99 11.68
CA LEU A 308 19.77 -3.63 13.08
C LEU A 308 19.52 -4.82 14.02
N VAL A 309 18.50 -5.64 13.74
CA VAL A 309 18.23 -6.87 14.49
C VAL A 309 19.41 -7.83 14.43
N PHE A 310 20.05 -7.98 13.26
CA PHE A 310 21.27 -8.79 13.15
C PHE A 310 22.44 -8.24 13.98
N CYS A 311 22.56 -6.92 14.09
CA CYS A 311 23.54 -6.28 14.98
C CYS A 311 23.23 -6.59 16.46
N TYR A 312 21.96 -6.50 16.87
CA TYR A 312 21.53 -6.76 18.24
C TYR A 312 21.75 -8.19 18.71
N LEU A 313 21.53 -9.19 17.84
CA LEU A 313 21.82 -10.59 18.17
C LEU A 313 23.29 -10.83 18.57
N ARG A 314 24.21 -10.01 18.07
CA ARG A 314 25.65 -10.05 18.38
C ARG A 314 26.10 -8.96 19.36
N SER A 315 25.16 -8.24 19.98
CA SER A 315 25.46 -7.20 20.96
C SER A 315 26.11 -7.77 22.21
N ARG A 316 26.99 -6.98 22.83
CA ARG A 316 27.57 -7.22 24.17
C ARG A 316 26.60 -6.87 25.28
N SER A 317 25.77 -5.83 25.11
CA SER A 317 24.70 -5.49 26.06
C SER A 317 23.66 -6.61 26.11
N ALA A 318 23.31 -7.01 27.33
CA ALA A 318 22.29 -8.03 27.56
C ALA A 318 20.90 -7.55 27.10
N HIS A 319 20.59 -6.27 27.33
CA HIS A 319 19.34 -5.65 26.94
C HIS A 319 19.15 -5.65 25.41
N LEU A 320 20.14 -5.18 24.65
CA LEU A 320 20.08 -5.20 23.17
C LEU A 320 20.00 -6.63 22.63
N ARG A 321 20.74 -7.57 23.22
CA ARG A 321 20.70 -8.98 22.80
C ARG A 321 19.32 -9.60 23.02
N SER A 322 18.65 -9.23 24.11
CA SER A 322 17.27 -9.63 24.39
C SER A 322 16.32 -9.11 23.32
N ILE A 323 16.40 -7.82 22.99
CA ILE A 323 15.59 -7.21 21.92
C ILE A 323 15.83 -7.91 20.59
N GLY A 324 17.09 -8.19 20.23
CA GLY A 324 17.42 -8.92 19.00
C GLY A 324 16.76 -10.29 18.92
N ARG A 325 16.76 -11.06 20.01
CA ARG A 325 16.13 -12.39 20.07
C ARG A 325 14.60 -12.32 19.97
N LEU A 326 13.99 -11.34 20.65
CA LEU A 326 12.55 -11.14 20.61
C LEU A 326 12.06 -10.59 19.26
N SER A 327 12.92 -9.87 18.53
CA SER A 327 12.54 -9.15 17.31
C SER A 327 12.82 -9.92 16.03
N VAL A 328 13.70 -10.93 16.03
CA VAL A 328 14.12 -11.62 14.79
C VAL A 328 12.95 -12.27 14.04
N VAL A 329 12.07 -12.95 14.76
CA VAL A 329 10.90 -13.60 14.15
C VAL A 329 9.91 -12.56 13.66
N PRO A 330 9.40 -11.61 14.48
CA PRO A 330 8.53 -10.54 13.98
C PRO A 330 9.10 -9.79 12.77
N SER A 331 10.40 -9.46 12.81
CA SER A 331 11.05 -8.71 11.73
C SER A 331 11.11 -9.52 10.44
N LEU A 332 11.20 -10.85 10.48
CA LEU A 332 11.12 -11.66 9.24
C LEU A 332 9.78 -11.46 8.53
N PHE A 333 8.71 -11.27 9.30
CA PHE A 333 7.35 -10.97 8.82
C PHE A 333 7.08 -9.45 8.74
N ASN A 334 8.14 -8.63 8.67
CA ASN A 334 8.08 -7.17 8.54
C ASN A 334 7.38 -6.43 9.71
N ILE A 335 7.27 -7.07 10.87
CA ILE A 335 6.74 -6.49 12.11
C ILE A 335 7.91 -6.07 12.99
N ASN A 336 8.02 -4.77 13.32
CA ASN A 336 9.24 -4.23 13.93
C ASN A 336 9.02 -3.33 15.14
N GLU A 337 7.81 -3.26 15.65
CA GLU A 337 7.46 -2.57 16.90
C GLU A 337 8.36 -2.98 18.08
N PRO A 338 8.74 -4.28 18.25
CA PRO A 338 9.69 -4.66 19.28
C PRO A 338 11.07 -3.97 19.16
N VAL A 339 11.50 -3.62 17.95
CA VAL A 339 12.77 -2.91 17.69
C VAL A 339 12.59 -1.41 17.91
N ILE A 340 11.53 -0.85 17.31
CA ILE A 340 11.25 0.59 17.32
C ILE A 340 11.02 1.09 18.74
N PHE A 341 10.21 0.38 19.52
CA PHE A 341 9.89 0.77 20.89
C PHE A 341 10.82 0.15 21.93
N GLY A 342 11.36 -1.04 21.67
CA GLY A 342 12.30 -1.70 22.59
C GLY A 342 13.66 -1.00 22.67
N THR A 343 14.21 -0.50 21.55
CA THR A 343 15.48 0.27 21.52
C THR A 343 15.27 1.79 21.49
N PRO A 344 14.14 2.24 22.05
CA PRO A 344 13.42 3.48 21.68
C PRO A 344 14.05 4.23 20.50
N ILE A 345 13.85 3.75 19.27
CA ILE A 345 14.37 4.41 18.06
C ILE A 345 13.64 5.73 17.83
N VAL A 346 12.35 5.77 18.16
CA VAL A 346 11.53 6.98 18.17
C VAL A 346 12.21 8.02 19.04
N MET A 347 12.36 9.24 18.52
CA MET A 347 13.04 10.35 19.18
C MET A 347 14.52 10.16 19.52
N ASN A 348 15.16 9.04 19.17
CA ASN A 348 16.56 8.83 19.52
C ASN A 348 17.51 9.42 18.47
N PRO A 349 18.30 10.46 18.82
CA PRO A 349 19.18 11.13 17.85
C PRO A 349 20.27 10.22 17.28
N VAL A 350 20.67 9.17 18.01
CA VAL A 350 21.69 8.20 17.54
C VAL A 350 21.16 7.44 16.33
N PHE A 351 19.88 7.09 16.33
CA PHE A 351 19.27 6.32 15.24
C PHE A 351 18.63 7.17 14.16
N PHE A 352 18.53 8.50 14.32
CA PHE A 352 17.91 9.39 13.33
C PHE A 352 18.50 9.21 11.92
N ILE A 353 19.82 9.30 11.80
CA ILE A 353 20.51 9.18 10.49
C ILE A 353 20.30 7.80 9.85
N PRO A 354 20.63 6.67 10.51
CA PRO A 354 20.51 5.38 9.85
C PRO A 354 19.04 4.99 9.59
N PHE A 355 18.09 5.44 10.42
CA PHE A 355 16.66 5.18 10.24
C PHE A 355 16.07 5.85 8.98
N LEU A 356 16.61 7.01 8.59
CA LEU A 356 16.27 7.66 7.32
C LEU A 356 17.11 7.11 6.16
N LEU A 357 18.41 6.90 6.37
CA LEU A 357 19.35 6.59 5.31
C LEU A 357 19.21 5.16 4.78
N ALA A 358 19.07 4.16 5.66
CA ALA A 358 18.98 2.75 5.25
C ALA A 358 17.85 2.48 4.23
N PRO A 359 16.59 2.87 4.48
CA PRO A 359 15.51 2.66 3.52
C PRO A 359 15.70 3.48 2.23
N MET A 360 16.28 4.69 2.29
CA MET A 360 16.57 5.48 1.08
C MET A 360 17.63 4.80 0.19
N VAL A 361 18.70 4.28 0.79
CA VAL A 361 19.73 3.54 0.05
C VAL A 361 19.13 2.27 -0.55
N ASN A 362 18.33 1.53 0.22
CA ASN A 362 17.64 0.35 -0.28
C ASN A 362 16.72 0.67 -1.46
N ALA A 363 15.96 1.77 -1.38
CA ALA A 363 15.10 2.22 -2.47
C ALA A 363 15.90 2.50 -3.75
N GLY A 364 17.04 3.18 -3.64
CA GLY A 364 17.92 3.45 -4.79
C GLY A 364 18.48 2.17 -5.42
N LEU A 365 18.97 1.24 -4.59
CA LEU A 365 19.53 -0.04 -5.05
C LEU A 365 18.48 -0.93 -5.71
N ALA A 366 17.31 -1.07 -5.08
CA ALA A 366 16.21 -1.87 -5.60
C ALA A 366 15.64 -1.28 -6.90
N TRP A 367 15.50 0.05 -6.95
CA TRP A 367 15.04 0.74 -8.15
C TRP A 367 16.03 0.53 -9.31
N ALA A 368 17.33 0.66 -9.05
CA ALA A 368 18.36 0.41 -10.06
C ALA A 368 18.33 -1.04 -10.54
N ALA A 369 18.16 -2.01 -9.64
CA ALA A 369 18.07 -3.43 -10.01
C ALA A 369 16.88 -3.73 -10.93
N MET A 370 15.71 -3.14 -10.66
CA MET A 370 14.52 -3.28 -11.53
C MET A 370 14.62 -2.46 -12.82
N LYS A 371 15.28 -1.29 -12.78
CA LYS A 371 15.43 -0.41 -13.94
C LYS A 371 16.43 -0.94 -14.97
N LEU A 372 17.46 -1.63 -14.49
CA LEU A 372 18.49 -2.29 -15.31
C LEU A 372 18.10 -3.75 -15.64
N ASP A 373 16.87 -4.17 -15.32
CA ASP A 373 16.33 -5.51 -15.55
C ASP A 373 17.22 -6.64 -14.98
N LEU A 374 17.95 -6.37 -13.90
CA LEU A 374 18.71 -7.39 -13.15
C LEU A 374 17.76 -8.37 -12.45
N ILE A 375 16.57 -7.87 -12.08
CA ILE A 375 15.44 -8.61 -11.53
C ILE A 375 14.16 -8.19 -12.25
N GLY A 376 13.12 -9.02 -12.16
CA GLY A 376 11.79 -8.68 -12.67
C GLY A 376 11.13 -7.48 -11.99
N ARG A 377 9.88 -7.17 -12.38
CA ARG A 377 9.04 -6.15 -11.73
C ARG A 377 7.84 -6.81 -11.10
N VAL A 378 7.16 -6.08 -10.22
CA VAL A 378 6.03 -6.60 -9.45
C VAL A 378 4.85 -6.91 -10.38
N ILE A 379 4.28 -8.11 -10.23
CA ILE A 379 3.13 -8.64 -10.99
C ILE A 379 2.03 -9.23 -10.09
N SER A 380 2.32 -9.44 -8.79
CA SER A 380 1.42 -10.08 -7.84
C SER A 380 1.31 -9.28 -6.54
N VAL A 381 0.12 -9.26 -5.94
CA VAL A 381 -0.11 -8.72 -4.60
C VAL A 381 0.24 -9.79 -3.60
N VAL A 382 1.13 -9.43 -2.68
CA VAL A 382 1.60 -10.32 -1.62
C VAL A 382 1.28 -9.68 -0.27
N PRO A 383 0.77 -10.44 0.71
CA PRO A 383 0.57 -9.92 2.06
C PRO A 383 1.86 -9.29 2.59
N TRP A 384 1.78 -8.06 3.12
CA TRP A 384 2.97 -7.36 3.60
C TRP A 384 3.69 -8.10 4.74
N THR A 385 2.98 -8.97 5.46
CA THR A 385 3.53 -9.84 6.50
C THR A 385 4.27 -11.07 5.95
N ALA A 386 4.26 -11.34 4.64
CA ALA A 386 5.01 -12.45 4.09
C ALA A 386 6.52 -12.32 4.40
N PRO A 387 7.22 -13.43 4.71
CA PRO A 387 8.66 -13.38 4.97
C PRO A 387 9.41 -12.68 3.83
N ALA A 388 10.14 -11.61 4.12
CA ALA A 388 10.56 -10.67 3.08
C ALA A 388 11.26 -11.29 1.85
N PRO A 389 12.20 -12.25 1.98
CA PRO A 389 12.81 -12.91 0.81
C PRO A 389 11.81 -13.71 -0.03
N ILE A 390 10.85 -14.39 0.63
CA ILE A 390 9.79 -15.15 -0.04
C ILE A 390 8.80 -14.18 -0.70
N GLY A 391 8.41 -13.13 0.03
CA GLY A 391 7.47 -12.13 -0.47
C GLY A 391 8.01 -11.37 -1.69
N GLY A 392 9.30 -11.01 -1.67
CA GLY A 392 9.97 -10.37 -2.81
C GLY A 392 10.03 -11.27 -4.04
N ALA A 393 10.37 -12.55 -3.88
CA ALA A 393 10.35 -13.50 -4.99
C ALA A 393 8.94 -13.72 -5.53
N TRP A 394 7.96 -13.99 -4.66
CA TRP A 394 6.56 -14.18 -5.05
C TRP A 394 6.02 -12.96 -5.82
N ALA A 395 6.24 -11.74 -5.32
CA ALA A 395 5.75 -10.52 -5.98
C ALA A 395 6.22 -10.37 -7.44
N LEU A 396 7.38 -10.93 -7.77
CA LEU A 396 8.02 -10.92 -9.10
C LEU A 396 7.80 -12.25 -9.86
N GLY A 397 6.83 -13.08 -9.46
CA GLY A 397 6.53 -14.34 -10.13
C GLY A 397 7.48 -15.49 -9.79
N TRP A 398 8.00 -15.55 -8.57
CA TRP A 398 9.06 -16.46 -8.11
C TRP A 398 10.44 -16.23 -8.74
N ASP A 399 10.77 -14.98 -9.07
CA ASP A 399 12.15 -14.60 -9.42
C ASP A 399 13.07 -14.69 -8.18
N PHE A 400 13.84 -15.77 -8.07
CA PHE A 400 14.76 -15.99 -6.94
C PHE A 400 15.85 -14.92 -6.80
N ARG A 401 16.17 -14.19 -7.88
CA ARG A 401 17.12 -13.06 -7.81
C ARG A 401 16.59 -11.95 -6.89
N ALA A 402 15.27 -11.82 -6.80
CA ALA A 402 14.63 -10.90 -5.87
C ALA A 402 14.90 -11.29 -4.41
N ALA A 403 14.78 -12.57 -4.05
CA ALA A 403 15.07 -13.06 -2.70
C ALA A 403 16.54 -12.79 -2.30
N ILE A 404 17.47 -12.99 -3.24
CA ILE A 404 18.88 -12.67 -3.05
C ILE A 404 19.05 -11.17 -2.80
N LEU A 405 18.40 -10.32 -3.59
CA LEU A 405 18.46 -8.87 -3.41
C LEU A 405 17.92 -8.47 -2.03
N VAL A 406 16.82 -9.04 -1.53
CA VAL A 406 16.31 -8.75 -0.18
C VAL A 406 17.37 -9.03 0.90
N ILE A 407 18.09 -10.16 0.79
CA ILE A 407 19.19 -10.49 1.71
C ILE A 407 20.31 -9.46 1.61
N VAL A 408 20.70 -9.06 0.40
CA VAL A 408 21.72 -8.02 0.16
C VAL A 408 21.29 -6.70 0.80
N LEU A 409 20.03 -6.27 0.62
CA LEU A 409 19.49 -5.05 1.19
C LEU A 409 19.46 -5.08 2.72
N ALA A 410 19.17 -6.23 3.32
CA ALA A 410 19.29 -6.41 4.77
C ALA A 410 20.75 -6.27 5.25
N CYS A 411 21.72 -6.79 4.50
CA CYS A 411 23.15 -6.61 4.78
C CYS A 411 23.60 -5.15 4.63
N VAL A 412 23.16 -4.46 3.57
CA VAL A 412 23.41 -3.02 3.38
C VAL A 412 22.85 -2.22 4.56
N SER A 413 21.64 -2.54 4.99
CA SER A 413 21.02 -1.92 6.16
C SER A 413 21.85 -2.18 7.42
N ALA A 414 22.35 -3.41 7.62
CA ALA A 414 23.22 -3.73 8.75
C ALA A 414 24.52 -2.90 8.75
N ILE A 415 25.15 -2.72 7.57
CA ILE A 415 26.35 -1.89 7.40
C ILE A 415 26.07 -0.43 7.78
N ILE A 416 24.95 0.13 7.32
CA ILE A 416 24.53 1.50 7.62
C ILE A 416 24.26 1.69 9.11
N TYR A 417 23.57 0.74 9.75
CA TYR A 417 23.25 0.80 11.17
C TYR A 417 24.45 0.53 12.08
N PHE A 418 25.43 -0.27 11.66
CA PHE A 418 26.53 -0.74 12.49
C PHE A 418 27.27 0.35 13.28
N PRO A 419 27.72 1.48 12.69
CA PRO A 419 28.44 2.51 13.45
C PRO A 419 27.56 3.14 14.55
N PHE A 420 26.29 3.40 14.26
CA PHE A 420 25.35 3.99 15.22
C PHE A 420 24.95 3.01 16.32
N PHE A 421 24.75 1.75 15.95
CA PHE A 421 24.58 0.65 16.89
C PHE A 421 25.75 0.56 17.87
N LYS A 422 27.01 0.67 17.42
CA LYS A 422 28.17 0.63 18.31
C LYS A 422 28.25 1.82 19.27
N VAL A 423 27.82 3.00 18.83
CA VAL A 423 27.71 4.17 19.71
C VAL A 423 26.67 3.91 20.81
N TYR A 424 25.49 3.43 20.44
CA TYR A 424 24.41 3.15 21.39
C TYR A 424 24.73 1.98 22.34
N GLU A 425 25.33 0.90 21.82
CA GLU A 425 25.79 -0.25 22.61
C GLU A 425 26.79 0.20 23.69
N LYS A 426 27.72 1.10 23.36
CA LYS A 426 28.68 1.63 24.32
C LYS A 426 28.01 2.46 25.42
N GLN A 427 27.00 3.26 25.07
CA GLN A 427 26.23 4.06 26.05
C GLN A 427 25.51 3.13 27.03
N LEU A 428 24.88 2.09 26.51
CA LEU A 428 24.10 1.17 27.33
C LEU A 428 24.97 0.29 28.22
N LEU A 429 26.13 -0.18 27.72
CA LEU A 429 27.10 -0.89 28.56
C LEU A 429 27.64 -0.04 29.70
N ALA A 430 27.83 1.27 29.48
CA ALA A 430 28.24 2.18 30.54
C ALA A 430 27.13 2.34 31.60
N GLN A 431 25.87 2.46 31.16
CA GLN A 431 24.71 2.52 32.06
C GLN A 431 24.56 1.21 32.86
N GLU A 432 24.65 0.06 32.20
CA GLU A 432 24.59 -1.27 32.84
C GLU A 432 25.71 -1.43 33.90
N ALA A 433 26.90 -0.89 33.64
CA ALA A 433 28.01 -0.90 34.61
C ALA A 433 27.76 0.04 35.80
N GLU A 434 27.30 1.27 35.55
CA GLU A 434 26.95 2.23 36.63
C GLU A 434 25.82 1.70 37.52
N GLU A 435 24.82 1.04 36.95
CA GLU A 435 23.72 0.41 37.69
C GLU A 435 24.20 -0.77 38.55
N ALA A 436 25.11 -1.60 38.02
CA ALA A 436 25.73 -2.69 38.77
C ALA A 436 26.54 -2.16 39.97
N GLU A 437 27.36 -1.12 39.76
CA GLU A 437 28.12 -0.49 40.84
C GLU A 437 27.20 0.11 41.93
N ARG A 438 26.09 0.75 41.54
CA ARG A 438 25.09 1.27 42.52
C ARG A 438 24.43 0.15 43.30
N ALA A 439 24.02 -0.93 42.64
CA ALA A 439 23.38 -2.07 43.30
C ALA A 439 24.33 -2.74 44.31
N GLU A 440 25.63 -2.85 43.98
CA GLU A 440 26.65 -3.33 44.90
C GLU A 440 26.80 -2.40 46.11
N GLN A 441 26.85 -1.08 45.91
CA GLN A 441 26.93 -0.10 47.00
C GLN A 441 25.70 -0.13 47.92
N GLU A 442 24.50 -0.24 47.38
CA GLU A 442 23.26 -0.36 48.15
C GLU A 442 23.23 -1.66 48.97
N SER A 443 23.71 -2.77 48.39
CA SER A 443 23.82 -4.05 49.10
C SER A 443 24.83 -4.02 50.25
N GLN A 444 25.92 -3.25 50.10
CA GLN A 444 26.93 -3.06 51.15
C GLN A 444 26.48 -2.09 52.24
N GLN A 445 25.53 -1.18 51.97
CA GLN A 445 24.96 -0.28 52.97
C GLN A 445 23.81 -0.91 53.77
N THR A 446 23.20 -1.97 53.25
CA THR A 446 22.10 -2.71 53.90
C THR A 446 22.53 -3.98 54.63
N ALA A 447 23.77 -4.43 54.42
CA ALA A 447 24.45 -5.46 55.20
C ALA A 447 25.23 -4.86 56.38
#